data_AF-A0A966WB82-F1
#
_entry.id   AF-A0A966WB82-F1
#
_cell.length_a   1.000
_cell.length_b   1.000
_cell.length_c   1.000
_cell.angle_alpha   90.00
_cell.angle_beta   90.00
_cell.angle_gamma   90.00
#
_symmetry.space_group_name_H-M   'P 1'
#
loop_
_entity.id
_entity.type
_entity.pdbx_description
1 polymer ?
#
loop_
_entity_poly.entity_id
_entity_poly.type
_entity_poly.pdbx_seq_one_letter_code
_entity_poly.pdbx_strand_id
1 'polypeptide(L)'
;VGLAGCDKSIPAMLMAAARLNLPSVFVYNGSILPGVHKGKNIDITTVFEAVGACAAGTMSRDEVDEIERAACPGEGACGGMFTANTMSSIAEAMGMSLPGTASPPAIDARRDADARRAGEAVVNLLRLGIMPRDIMTKKAFENAIAIVNALGGSTNAVLHLLALANEAGVKLSLDDFNRIAAKVPHIADTKPGGRYHMTDIDRIGGVPVVMKHLLDEGLFHGDVMTCTGKTMAENLADLNPPTPDNDVIRTVRAPIHAEGGINILSGSLAPNGAVVKVAGLSHDQKSFEGTARVFDGEDGAMAAIMAGDIAPGTVLVIRYEGPKGGPGMREMLAITGALKGAGRGADCALITDGR
;
A
#
# COMPACT_ATOMS: atom_id res chain seq x y z
N VAL A 1 21.76 4.71 -8.20
CA VAL A 1 20.29 4.81 -8.44
C VAL A 1 19.72 3.40 -8.31
N GLY A 2 18.71 3.21 -7.48
CA GLY A 2 18.01 1.92 -7.34
C GLY A 2 16.75 1.92 -8.19
N LEU A 3 16.57 0.89 -9.03
CA LEU A 3 15.36 0.71 -9.83
C LEU A 3 14.60 -0.50 -9.31
N ALA A 4 13.31 -0.33 -9.04
CA ALA A 4 12.45 -1.42 -8.61
C ALA A 4 11.01 -1.18 -9.03
N GLY A 5 10.18 -2.22 -8.97
CA GLY A 5 8.79 -2.13 -9.39
C GLY A 5 7.85 -3.01 -8.59
N CYS A 6 8.08 -4.32 -8.60
CA CYS A 6 7.21 -5.23 -7.89
C CYS A 6 7.38 -5.13 -6.37
N ASP A 7 6.28 -5.24 -5.63
CA ASP A 7 6.14 -5.24 -4.16
C ASP A 7 7.43 -5.20 -3.34
N LYS A 8 8.15 -6.32 -3.27
CA LYS A 8 9.24 -6.53 -2.31
C LYS A 8 10.58 -5.95 -2.80
N SER A 9 10.69 -5.66 -4.10
CA SER A 9 11.90 -5.08 -4.68
C SER A 9 12.12 -3.62 -4.23
N ILE A 10 11.05 -2.87 -4.00
CA ILE A 10 11.10 -1.47 -3.54
C ILE A 10 11.72 -1.35 -2.13
N PRO A 11 11.18 -1.99 -1.07
CA PRO A 11 11.79 -1.93 0.25
C PRO A 11 13.19 -2.54 0.26
N ALA A 12 13.47 -3.58 -0.54
CA ALA A 12 14.82 -4.14 -0.62
C ALA A 12 15.85 -3.11 -1.12
N MET A 13 15.53 -2.34 -2.17
CA MET A 13 16.42 -1.29 -2.67
C MET A 13 16.60 -0.14 -1.67
N LEU A 14 15.51 0.27 -1.00
CA LEU A 14 15.57 1.32 0.01
C LEU A 14 16.35 0.87 1.27
N MET A 15 16.22 -0.39 1.69
CA MET A 15 17.00 -1.00 2.76
C MET A 15 18.49 -1.01 2.41
N ALA A 16 18.84 -1.38 1.17
CA ALA A 16 20.22 -1.34 0.70
C ALA A 16 20.79 0.09 0.70
N ALA A 17 20.02 1.08 0.25
CA ALA A 17 20.43 2.48 0.29
C ALA A 17 20.68 2.96 1.74
N ALA A 18 19.77 2.66 2.66
CA ALA A 18 19.91 3.02 4.09
C ALA A 18 21.12 2.35 4.76
N ARG A 19 21.36 1.07 4.43
CA ARG A 19 22.46 0.26 4.97
C ARG A 19 23.82 0.74 4.47
N LEU A 20 23.96 0.94 3.16
CA LEU A 20 25.21 1.39 2.55
C LEU A 20 25.50 2.86 2.87
N ASN A 21 24.44 3.65 3.06
CA ASN A 21 24.51 5.08 3.34
C ASN A 21 25.40 5.85 2.34
N LEU A 22 25.29 5.49 1.06
CA LEU A 22 25.91 6.19 -0.08
C LEU A 22 24.83 6.99 -0.82
N PRO A 23 25.15 8.12 -1.46
CA PRO A 23 24.14 8.95 -2.12
C PRO A 23 23.30 8.13 -3.09
N SER A 24 21.98 8.14 -2.87
CA SER A 24 21.06 7.22 -3.52
C SER A 24 19.75 7.91 -3.85
N VAL A 25 19.19 7.54 -5.00
CA VAL A 25 17.87 7.95 -5.47
C VAL A 25 17.15 6.67 -5.89
N PHE A 26 15.88 6.54 -5.50
CA PHE A 26 15.02 5.45 -5.89
C PHE A 26 14.12 5.84 -7.07
N VAL A 27 14.02 4.96 -8.07
CA VAL A 27 13.15 5.11 -9.23
C VAL A 27 12.18 3.93 -9.29
N TYR A 28 10.89 4.24 -9.24
CA TYR A 28 9.81 3.28 -9.42
C TYR A 28 9.53 3.06 -10.91
N ASN A 29 9.28 1.82 -11.33
CA ASN A 29 8.97 1.50 -12.73
C ASN A 29 7.60 2.04 -13.17
N GLY A 30 6.63 2.17 -12.26
CA GLY A 30 5.28 2.64 -12.55
C GLY A 30 4.21 1.55 -12.45
N SER A 31 2.98 2.02 -12.27
CA SER A 31 1.78 1.18 -12.21
C SER A 31 1.40 0.63 -13.59
N ILE A 32 0.84 -0.58 -13.63
CA ILE A 32 0.12 -1.08 -14.80
C ILE A 32 -1.15 -0.24 -15.02
N LEU A 33 -1.59 -0.12 -16.27
CA LEU A 33 -2.92 0.38 -16.58
C LEU A 33 -3.99 -0.64 -16.13
N PRO A 34 -5.18 -0.20 -15.70
CA PRO A 34 -6.29 -1.11 -15.43
C PRO A 34 -6.72 -1.82 -16.72
N GLY A 35 -7.07 -3.10 -16.60
CA GLY A 35 -7.74 -3.85 -17.64
C GLY A 35 -9.18 -3.39 -17.83
N VAL A 36 -9.82 -3.78 -18.94
CA VAL A 36 -11.24 -3.46 -19.20
C VAL A 36 -12.00 -4.71 -19.57
N HIS A 37 -13.08 -4.98 -18.83
CA HIS A 37 -14.01 -6.07 -19.13
C HIS A 37 -15.46 -5.57 -18.99
N LYS A 38 -16.27 -5.74 -20.05
CA LYS A 38 -17.67 -5.26 -20.13
C LYS A 38 -17.83 -3.79 -19.70
N GLY A 39 -16.89 -2.94 -20.12
CA GLY A 39 -16.88 -1.50 -19.82
C GLY A 39 -16.51 -1.13 -18.38
N LYS A 40 -16.05 -2.08 -17.57
CA LYS A 40 -15.57 -1.85 -16.19
C LYS A 40 -14.07 -2.07 -16.08
N ASN A 41 -13.42 -1.25 -15.26
CA ASN A 41 -12.01 -1.41 -14.94
C ASN A 41 -11.81 -2.64 -14.04
N ILE A 42 -10.92 -3.53 -14.47
CA ILE A 42 -10.56 -4.77 -13.77
C ILE A 42 -9.06 -4.82 -13.50
N ASP A 43 -8.68 -5.65 -12.54
CA ASP A 43 -7.28 -5.87 -12.15
C ASP A 43 -7.13 -7.28 -11.55
N ILE A 44 -5.93 -7.58 -11.03
CA ILE A 44 -5.61 -8.89 -10.46
C ILE A 44 -6.56 -9.33 -9.33
N THR A 45 -7.12 -8.41 -8.55
CA THR A 45 -8.09 -8.78 -7.51
C THR A 45 -9.41 -9.25 -8.10
N THR A 46 -9.81 -8.69 -9.24
CA THR A 46 -10.99 -9.16 -9.98
C THR A 46 -10.82 -10.60 -10.46
N VAL A 47 -9.60 -11.03 -10.81
CA VAL A 47 -9.33 -12.43 -11.18
C VAL A 47 -9.58 -13.36 -9.99
N PHE A 48 -9.08 -13.02 -8.79
CA PHE A 48 -9.31 -13.84 -7.59
C PHE A 48 -10.79 -13.90 -7.18
N GLU A 49 -11.50 -12.77 -7.28
CA GLU A 49 -12.95 -12.73 -7.03
C GLU A 49 -13.73 -13.57 -8.05
N ALA A 50 -13.34 -13.53 -9.33
CA ALA A 50 -13.95 -14.32 -10.40
C ALA A 50 -13.79 -15.84 -10.16
N VAL A 51 -12.61 -16.28 -9.70
CA VAL A 51 -12.38 -17.69 -9.31
C VAL A 51 -13.32 -18.11 -8.18
N GLY A 52 -13.46 -17.28 -7.13
CA GLY A 52 -14.38 -17.53 -6.03
C GLY A 52 -15.85 -17.58 -6.47
N ALA A 53 -16.27 -16.64 -7.33
CA ALA A 53 -17.62 -16.60 -7.88
C ALA A 53 -17.92 -17.82 -8.76
N CYS A 54 -16.96 -18.27 -9.56
CA CYS A 54 -17.09 -19.48 -10.38
C CYS A 54 -17.24 -20.74 -9.50
N ALA A 55 -16.47 -20.85 -8.41
CA ALA A 55 -16.60 -21.95 -7.45
C ALA A 55 -17.97 -21.95 -6.74
N ALA A 56 -18.52 -20.76 -6.46
CA ALA A 56 -19.86 -20.59 -5.90
C ALA A 56 -21.00 -20.78 -6.92
N GLY A 57 -20.70 -21.05 -8.20
CA GLY A 57 -21.68 -21.21 -9.26
C GLY A 57 -22.36 -19.92 -9.72
N THR A 58 -21.83 -18.75 -9.35
CA THR A 58 -22.39 -17.43 -9.70
C THR A 58 -21.72 -16.78 -10.91
N MET A 59 -20.68 -17.40 -11.47
CA MET A 59 -19.97 -16.98 -12.68
C MET A 59 -19.59 -18.20 -13.54
N SER A 60 -19.61 -18.08 -14.86
CA SER A 60 -19.19 -19.18 -15.75
C SER A 60 -17.67 -19.25 -15.87
N ARG A 61 -17.14 -20.44 -16.21
CA ARG A 61 -15.71 -20.60 -16.47
C ARG A 61 -15.23 -19.73 -17.64
N ASP A 62 -16.04 -19.60 -18.69
CA ASP A 62 -15.72 -18.75 -19.84
C ASP A 62 -15.57 -17.28 -19.43
N GLU A 63 -16.41 -16.78 -18.52
CA GLU A 63 -16.29 -15.41 -18.01
C GLU A 63 -15.02 -15.21 -17.17
N VAL A 64 -14.60 -16.22 -16.39
CA VAL A 64 -13.31 -16.18 -15.69
C VAL A 64 -12.15 -16.06 -16.68
N ASP A 65 -12.16 -16.86 -17.73
CA ASP A 65 -11.12 -16.85 -18.77
C ASP A 65 -11.09 -15.50 -19.53
N GLU A 66 -12.25 -14.86 -19.75
CA GLU A 66 -12.32 -13.50 -20.32
C GLU A 66 -11.71 -12.44 -19.38
N ILE A 67 -11.96 -12.53 -18.07
CA ILE A 67 -11.40 -11.63 -17.06
C ILE A 67 -9.88 -11.82 -16.96
N GLU A 68 -9.40 -13.07 -16.92
CA GLU A 68 -7.96 -13.40 -16.87
C GLU A 68 -7.18 -12.72 -18.00
N ARG A 69 -7.69 -12.83 -19.24
CA ARG A 69 -7.04 -12.29 -20.44
C ARG A 69 -7.02 -10.77 -20.50
N ALA A 70 -7.93 -10.11 -19.78
CA ALA A 70 -8.11 -8.66 -19.83
C ALA A 70 -7.51 -7.94 -18.61
N ALA A 71 -7.28 -8.62 -17.47
CA ALA A 71 -6.89 -7.98 -16.21
C ALA A 71 -5.50 -7.34 -16.18
N CYS A 72 -4.57 -7.81 -17.02
CA CYS A 72 -3.18 -7.35 -17.07
C CYS A 72 -2.79 -6.90 -18.49
N PRO A 73 -3.15 -5.68 -18.92
CA PRO A 73 -3.03 -5.26 -20.32
C PRO A 73 -1.59 -4.97 -20.79
N GLY A 74 -0.58 -4.98 -19.90
CA GLY A 74 0.79 -4.63 -20.26
C GLY A 74 1.75 -4.61 -19.07
N GLU A 75 2.82 -3.83 -19.20
CA GLU A 75 3.85 -3.68 -18.17
C GLU A 75 3.42 -2.79 -16.98
N GLY A 76 4.05 -3.01 -15.83
CA GLY A 76 3.86 -2.23 -14.61
C GLY A 76 3.49 -3.08 -13.40
N ALA A 77 3.58 -2.51 -12.19
CA ALA A 77 3.14 -3.19 -10.98
C ALA A 77 1.62 -3.11 -10.79
N CYS A 78 1.06 -3.88 -9.84
CA CYS A 78 -0.39 -3.95 -9.58
C CYS A 78 -1.03 -2.56 -9.40
N GLY A 79 -2.14 -2.29 -10.11
CA GLY A 79 -2.66 -0.93 -10.28
C GLY A 79 -3.39 -0.29 -9.11
N GLY A 80 -3.86 -1.09 -8.14
CA GLY A 80 -4.46 -0.57 -6.90
C GLY A 80 -3.41 -0.09 -5.90
N MET A 81 -3.85 0.43 -4.75
CA MET A 81 -2.99 0.80 -3.62
C MET A 81 -2.54 -0.44 -2.82
N PHE A 82 -1.93 -1.40 -3.53
CA PHE A 82 -1.26 -2.57 -2.97
C PHE A 82 0.17 -2.21 -2.54
N THR A 83 1.00 -3.20 -2.19
CA THR A 83 2.33 -2.93 -1.64
C THR A 83 3.21 -2.13 -2.60
N ALA A 84 3.26 -2.46 -3.90
CA ALA A 84 4.08 -1.71 -4.86
C ALA A 84 3.78 -0.20 -4.87
N ASN A 85 2.51 0.18 -5.11
CA ASN A 85 2.09 1.57 -5.14
C ASN A 85 2.12 2.26 -3.76
N THR A 86 1.92 1.51 -2.67
CA THR A 86 2.11 2.02 -1.31
C THR A 86 3.58 2.34 -1.06
N MET A 87 4.49 1.43 -1.42
CA MET A 87 5.93 1.59 -1.20
C MET A 87 6.55 2.63 -2.13
N SER A 88 6.05 2.81 -3.36
CA SER A 88 6.47 3.93 -4.23
C SER A 88 6.05 5.27 -3.63
N SER A 89 4.81 5.37 -3.13
CA SER A 89 4.31 6.57 -2.44
C SER A 89 5.10 6.87 -1.15
N ILE A 90 5.46 5.83 -0.40
CA ILE A 90 6.37 5.94 0.76
C ILE A 90 7.73 6.49 0.35
N ALA A 91 8.32 5.98 -0.73
CA ALA A 91 9.64 6.43 -1.18
C ALA A 91 9.64 7.92 -1.54
N GLU A 92 8.56 8.39 -2.16
CA GLU A 92 8.36 9.80 -2.47
C GLU A 92 8.14 10.64 -1.19
N ALA A 93 7.25 10.21 -0.30
CA ALA A 93 6.94 10.89 0.96
C ALA A 93 8.12 10.99 1.93
N MET A 94 8.99 9.98 1.92
CA MET A 94 10.23 9.94 2.69
C MET A 94 11.32 10.82 2.06
N GLY A 95 11.17 11.20 0.78
CA GLY A 95 12.15 11.98 0.04
C GLY A 95 13.23 11.15 -0.66
N MET A 96 13.11 9.83 -0.72
CA MET A 96 14.07 8.95 -1.41
C MET A 96 13.81 8.82 -2.92
N SER A 97 12.64 9.25 -3.39
CA SER A 97 12.28 9.40 -4.80
C SER A 97 11.96 10.85 -5.14
N LEU A 98 12.13 11.19 -6.42
CA LEU A 98 11.79 12.52 -6.92
C LEU A 98 10.27 12.74 -6.80
N PRO A 99 9.82 13.93 -6.36
CA PRO A 99 8.40 14.27 -6.31
C PRO A 99 7.71 14.11 -7.67
N GLY A 100 6.49 13.56 -7.65
CA GLY A 100 5.67 13.28 -8.82
C GLY A 100 6.04 12.01 -9.58
N THR A 101 6.96 11.19 -9.07
CA THR A 101 7.42 9.99 -9.79
C THR A 101 6.69 8.71 -9.39
N ALA A 102 6.02 8.66 -8.24
CA ALA A 102 5.32 7.46 -7.79
C ALA A 102 4.07 7.09 -8.61
N SER A 103 3.41 8.05 -9.26
CA SER A 103 2.07 7.86 -9.84
C SER A 103 2.00 7.57 -11.35
N PRO A 104 2.87 8.12 -12.24
CA PRO A 104 2.69 7.86 -13.67
C PRO A 104 2.78 6.36 -14.03
N PRO A 105 1.99 5.88 -15.00
CA PRO A 105 1.99 4.48 -15.36
C PRO A 105 3.32 4.05 -16.01
N ALA A 106 3.60 2.75 -15.98
CA ALA A 106 4.88 2.22 -16.47
C ALA A 106 5.12 2.52 -17.96
N ILE A 107 4.06 2.50 -18.76
CA ILE A 107 4.11 2.79 -20.20
C ILE A 107 4.26 4.27 -20.54
N ASP A 108 4.25 5.16 -19.55
CA ASP A 108 4.24 6.60 -19.77
C ASP A 108 5.64 7.13 -20.09
N ALA A 109 5.77 7.94 -21.15
CA ALA A 109 7.05 8.53 -21.56
C ALA A 109 7.69 9.44 -20.49
N ARG A 110 6.92 9.89 -19.48
CA ARG A 110 7.46 10.59 -18.30
C ARG A 110 8.49 9.73 -17.55
N ARG A 111 8.35 8.40 -17.53
CA ARG A 111 9.26 7.47 -16.84
C ARG A 111 10.71 7.58 -17.31
N ASP A 112 10.92 7.72 -18.61
CA ASP A 112 12.25 7.95 -19.18
C ASP A 112 12.88 9.26 -18.68
N ALA A 113 12.07 10.31 -18.57
CA ALA A 113 12.52 11.59 -18.03
C ALA A 113 12.83 11.48 -16.54
N ASP A 114 12.05 10.74 -15.78
CA ASP A 114 12.29 10.51 -14.34
C ASP A 114 13.58 9.75 -14.08
N ALA A 115 13.86 8.73 -14.87
CA ALA A 115 15.12 7.99 -14.79
C ALA A 115 16.33 8.89 -15.07
N ARG A 116 16.25 9.77 -16.08
CA ARG A 116 17.30 10.76 -16.36
C ARG A 116 17.48 11.75 -15.22
N ARG A 117 16.38 12.34 -14.72
CA ARG A 117 16.40 13.28 -13.58
C ARG A 117 16.95 12.62 -12.31
N ALA A 118 16.69 11.33 -12.08
CA ALA A 118 17.26 10.60 -10.96
C ALA A 118 18.79 10.43 -11.07
N GLY A 119 19.30 10.27 -12.29
CA GLY A 119 20.73 10.28 -12.58
C GLY A 119 21.39 11.63 -12.26
N GLU A 120 20.73 12.73 -12.63
CA GLU A 120 21.19 14.09 -12.29
C GLU A 120 21.14 14.33 -10.77
N ALA A 121 20.04 13.92 -10.13
CA ALA A 121 19.83 14.07 -8.70
C ALA A 121 20.89 13.33 -7.88
N VAL A 122 21.23 12.08 -8.21
CA VAL A 122 22.26 11.34 -7.47
C VAL A 122 23.64 11.99 -7.58
N VAL A 123 23.98 12.58 -8.74
CA VAL A 123 25.23 13.34 -8.92
C VAL A 123 25.20 14.63 -8.10
N ASN A 124 24.03 15.29 -7.99
CA ASN A 124 23.87 16.45 -7.12
C ASN A 124 24.06 16.09 -5.64
N LEU A 125 23.44 14.99 -5.18
CA LEU A 125 23.61 14.49 -3.81
C LEU A 125 25.08 14.19 -3.49
N LEU A 126 25.83 13.60 -4.44
CA LEU A 126 27.28 13.39 -4.30
C LEU A 126 28.03 14.71 -4.10
N ARG A 127 27.70 15.77 -4.85
CA ARG A 127 28.33 17.09 -4.71
C ARG A 127 27.99 17.76 -3.39
N LEU A 128 26.76 17.60 -2.92
CA LEU A 128 26.26 18.17 -1.66
C LEU A 128 26.65 17.34 -0.43
N GLY A 129 27.15 16.11 -0.63
CA GLY A 129 27.46 15.19 0.46
C GLY A 129 26.23 14.68 1.21
N ILE A 130 25.05 14.66 0.57
CA ILE A 130 23.79 14.22 1.19
C ILE A 130 23.66 12.71 1.06
N MET A 131 23.45 12.03 2.19
CA MET A 131 23.36 10.59 2.31
C MET A 131 21.92 10.14 2.63
N PRO A 132 21.56 8.86 2.37
CA PRO A 132 20.24 8.33 2.70
C PRO A 132 19.82 8.54 4.15
N ARG A 133 20.74 8.44 5.12
CA ARG A 133 20.41 8.66 6.55
C ARG A 133 20.15 10.13 6.91
N ASP A 134 20.58 11.08 6.07
CA ASP A 134 20.21 12.50 6.21
C ASP A 134 18.76 12.75 5.75
N ILE A 135 18.26 11.90 4.85
CA ILE A 135 16.90 11.94 4.30
C ILE A 135 15.94 11.12 5.16
N MET A 136 16.30 9.86 5.44
CA MET A 136 15.48 8.86 6.14
C MET A 136 15.47 9.07 7.67
N THR A 137 15.10 10.28 8.10
CA THR A 137 14.99 10.67 9.52
C THR A 137 13.68 10.20 10.14
N LYS A 138 13.55 10.31 11.47
CA LYS A 138 12.28 10.01 12.17
C LYS A 138 11.09 10.74 11.52
N LYS A 139 11.22 12.03 11.22
CA LYS A 139 10.18 12.83 10.55
C LYS A 139 9.83 12.30 9.16
N ALA A 140 10.81 11.81 8.40
CA ALA A 140 10.58 11.20 7.10
C ALA A 140 9.79 9.87 7.22
N PHE A 141 10.06 9.07 8.26
CA PHE A 141 9.24 7.90 8.58
C PHE A 141 7.82 8.29 9.03
N GLU A 142 7.66 9.38 9.78
CA GLU A 142 6.34 9.88 10.14
C GLU A 142 5.54 10.35 8.91
N ASN A 143 6.19 11.03 7.96
CA ASN A 143 5.63 11.37 6.65
C ASN A 143 5.19 10.12 5.87
N ALA A 144 6.04 9.09 5.84
CA ALA A 144 5.71 7.84 5.17
C ALA A 144 4.45 7.19 5.78
N ILE A 145 4.34 7.15 7.11
CA ILE A 145 3.15 6.60 7.80
C ILE A 145 1.91 7.48 7.53
N ALA A 146 2.05 8.79 7.50
CA ALA A 146 0.95 9.70 7.16
C ALA A 146 0.40 9.41 5.76
N ILE A 147 1.29 9.25 4.77
CA ILE A 147 0.89 8.94 3.40
C ILE A 147 0.24 7.56 3.26
N VAL A 148 0.74 6.56 3.99
CA VAL A 148 0.09 5.24 4.04
C VAL A 148 -1.34 5.35 4.55
N ASN A 149 -1.58 6.13 5.60
CA ASN A 149 -2.93 6.30 6.15
C ASN A 149 -3.84 7.09 5.20
N ALA A 150 -3.34 8.20 4.66
CA ALA A 150 -4.09 9.06 3.75
C ALA A 150 -4.51 8.35 2.47
N LEU A 151 -3.64 7.49 1.93
CA LEU A 151 -3.90 6.72 0.71
C LEU A 151 -4.68 5.41 0.95
N GLY A 152 -4.87 4.99 2.21
CA GLY A 152 -5.42 3.67 2.50
C GLY A 152 -4.48 2.54 2.03
N GLY A 153 -3.19 2.69 2.28
CA GLY A 153 -2.13 1.81 1.80
C GLY A 153 -2.17 0.37 2.34
N SER A 154 -1.25 -0.45 1.84
CA SER A 154 -1.08 -1.85 2.23
C SER A 154 -0.55 -2.00 3.67
N THR A 155 -1.05 -2.99 4.41
CA THR A 155 -0.53 -3.38 5.74
C THR A 155 0.93 -3.84 5.71
N ASN A 156 1.41 -4.35 4.56
CA ASN A 156 2.81 -4.69 4.36
C ASN A 156 3.75 -3.48 4.57
N ALA A 157 3.24 -2.25 4.41
CA ALA A 157 3.99 -1.04 4.71
C ALA A 157 4.51 -1.01 6.14
N VAL A 158 3.78 -1.58 7.12
CA VAL A 158 4.22 -1.63 8.52
C VAL A 158 5.53 -2.43 8.63
N LEU A 159 5.57 -3.62 8.04
CA LEU A 159 6.77 -4.47 8.04
C LEU A 159 7.94 -3.80 7.33
N HIS A 160 7.67 -3.20 6.16
CA HIS A 160 8.69 -2.57 5.35
C HIS A 160 9.26 -1.30 6.00
N LEU A 161 8.43 -0.45 6.58
CA LEU A 161 8.89 0.75 7.28
C LEU A 161 9.69 0.42 8.54
N LEU A 162 9.30 -0.61 9.31
CA LEU A 162 10.09 -1.09 10.45
C LEU A 162 11.46 -1.63 10.00
N ALA A 163 11.51 -2.40 8.92
CA ALA A 163 12.76 -2.91 8.36
C ALA A 163 13.66 -1.77 7.85
N LEU A 164 13.09 -0.80 7.15
CA LEU A 164 13.81 0.40 6.67
C LEU A 164 14.35 1.25 7.82
N ALA A 165 13.55 1.46 8.86
CA ALA A 165 13.97 2.21 10.04
C ALA A 165 15.15 1.54 10.74
N ASN A 166 15.13 0.21 10.84
CA ASN A 166 16.26 -0.56 11.37
C ASN A 166 17.55 -0.35 10.55
N GLU A 167 17.49 -0.42 9.21
CA GLU A 167 18.66 -0.18 8.34
C GLU A 167 19.17 1.27 8.38
N ALA A 168 18.27 2.23 8.57
CA ALA A 168 18.59 3.64 8.71
C ALA A 168 19.09 4.01 10.12
N GLY A 169 18.97 3.10 11.11
CA GLY A 169 19.28 3.39 12.51
C GLY A 169 18.27 4.31 13.21
N VAL A 170 17.02 4.33 12.73
CA VAL A 170 15.93 5.15 13.28
C VAL A 170 15.02 4.29 14.16
N LYS A 171 14.69 4.80 15.35
CA LYS A 171 13.73 4.14 16.24
C LYS A 171 12.30 4.33 15.73
N LEU A 172 11.68 3.24 15.29
CA LEU A 172 10.27 3.16 14.90
C LEU A 172 9.63 1.95 15.59
N SER A 173 8.45 2.13 16.18
CA SER A 173 7.66 1.05 16.80
C SER A 173 6.26 0.98 16.21
N LEU A 174 5.52 -0.09 16.53
CA LEU A 174 4.12 -0.21 16.13
C LEU A 174 3.25 0.94 16.67
N ASP A 175 3.55 1.45 17.87
CA ASP A 175 2.80 2.56 18.49
C ASP A 175 2.87 3.86 17.65
N ASP A 176 3.96 4.06 16.91
CA ASP A 176 4.09 5.21 16.02
C ASP A 176 3.00 5.20 14.93
N PHE A 177 2.60 4.03 14.45
CA PHE A 177 1.55 3.89 13.43
C PHE A 177 0.21 4.35 13.96
N ASN A 178 -0.20 3.89 15.14
CA ASN A 178 -1.46 4.32 15.77
C ASN A 178 -1.45 5.81 16.12
N ARG A 179 -0.33 6.33 16.64
CA ARG A 179 -0.19 7.75 16.99
C ARG A 179 -0.42 8.67 15.78
N ILE A 180 0.03 8.26 14.59
CA ILE A 180 -0.12 9.02 13.35
C ILE A 180 -1.49 8.77 12.72
N ALA A 181 -1.96 7.52 12.68
CA ALA A 181 -3.28 7.15 12.18
C ALA A 181 -4.43 7.83 12.93
N ALA A 182 -4.23 8.16 14.22
CA ALA A 182 -5.18 8.94 15.02
C ALA A 182 -5.35 10.40 14.57
N LYS A 183 -4.43 10.92 13.74
CA LYS A 183 -4.43 12.31 13.25
C LYS A 183 -4.66 12.42 11.75
N VAL A 184 -4.20 11.42 10.99
CA VAL A 184 -4.21 11.44 9.53
C VAL A 184 -5.37 10.60 9.00
N PRO A 185 -6.43 11.23 8.47
CA PRO A 185 -7.60 10.51 7.99
C PRO A 185 -7.34 9.81 6.65
N HIS A 186 -8.15 8.82 6.32
CA HIS A 186 -8.15 8.17 5.00
C HIS A 186 -8.90 9.04 3.98
N ILE A 187 -8.19 9.54 2.95
CA ILE A 187 -8.71 10.52 2.00
C ILE A 187 -8.69 10.08 0.53
N ALA A 188 -7.98 9.02 0.16
CA ALA A 188 -7.91 8.55 -1.23
C ALA A 188 -8.87 7.39 -1.52
N ASP A 189 -9.77 7.54 -2.49
CA ASP A 189 -10.76 6.52 -2.84
C ASP A 189 -10.16 5.47 -3.78
N THR A 190 -9.21 4.69 -3.27
CA THR A 190 -8.42 3.75 -4.09
C THR A 190 -8.72 2.29 -3.82
N LYS A 191 -8.66 1.47 -4.86
CA LYS A 191 -8.68 0.01 -4.73
C LYS A 191 -7.56 -0.48 -3.81
N PRO A 192 -7.77 -1.56 -3.03
CA PRO A 192 -8.92 -2.46 -3.08
C PRO A 192 -10.16 -2.01 -2.27
N GLY A 193 -10.07 -0.97 -1.43
CA GLY A 193 -11.19 -0.53 -0.59
C GLY A 193 -12.12 0.48 -1.26
N GLY A 194 -11.64 1.15 -2.30
CA GLY A 194 -12.31 2.21 -3.03
C GLY A 194 -12.45 1.95 -4.53
N ARG A 195 -12.70 3.01 -5.30
CA ARG A 195 -13.06 2.95 -6.73
C ARG A 195 -11.89 3.04 -7.69
N TYR A 196 -10.87 3.83 -7.35
CA TYR A 196 -9.87 4.30 -8.31
C TYR A 196 -8.53 3.55 -8.26
N HIS A 197 -7.77 3.62 -9.35
CA HIS A 197 -6.42 3.07 -9.49
C HIS A 197 -5.36 4.17 -9.34
N MET A 198 -4.08 3.80 -9.23
CA MET A 198 -2.98 4.78 -9.17
C MET A 198 -2.93 5.70 -10.39
N THR A 199 -3.37 5.22 -11.55
CA THR A 199 -3.49 6.04 -12.77
C THR A 199 -4.47 7.21 -12.63
N ASP A 200 -5.49 7.07 -11.78
CA ASP A 200 -6.45 8.14 -11.53
C ASP A 200 -5.88 9.18 -10.57
N ILE A 201 -5.09 8.75 -9.58
CA ILE A 201 -4.29 9.66 -8.74
C ILE A 201 -3.31 10.45 -9.62
N ASP A 202 -2.65 9.80 -10.57
CA ASP A 202 -1.73 10.48 -11.49
C ASP A 202 -2.41 11.60 -12.29
N ARG A 203 -3.60 11.33 -12.83
CA ARG A 203 -4.38 12.28 -13.65
C ARG A 203 -4.71 13.58 -12.93
N ILE A 204 -4.87 13.54 -11.61
CA ILE A 204 -5.21 14.72 -10.81
C ILE A 204 -3.97 15.44 -10.24
N GLY A 205 -2.75 14.99 -10.56
CA GLY A 205 -1.50 15.61 -10.07
C GLY A 205 -0.62 14.70 -9.20
N GLY A 206 -1.01 13.44 -9.01
CA GLY A 206 -0.19 12.41 -8.37
C GLY A 206 -0.16 12.46 -6.84
N VAL A 207 0.73 11.66 -6.26
CA VAL A 207 1.02 11.64 -4.82
C VAL A 207 1.35 13.03 -4.23
N PRO A 208 1.99 13.97 -4.96
CA PRO A 208 2.22 15.33 -4.47
C PRO A 208 0.98 16.10 -4.06
N VAL A 209 -0.19 15.82 -4.65
CA VAL A 209 -1.47 16.43 -4.23
C VAL A 209 -1.77 16.07 -2.78
N VAL A 210 -1.58 14.80 -2.43
CA VAL A 210 -1.81 14.28 -1.07
C VAL A 210 -0.77 14.85 -0.10
N MET A 211 0.51 14.84 -0.49
CA MET A 211 1.59 15.38 0.35
C MET A 211 1.40 16.88 0.64
N LYS A 212 1.07 17.67 -0.39
CA LYS A 212 0.81 19.12 -0.22
C LYS A 212 -0.40 19.37 0.66
N HIS A 213 -1.49 18.63 0.43
CA HIS A 213 -2.71 18.77 1.24
C HIS A 213 -2.45 18.43 2.72
N LEU A 214 -1.71 17.37 3.02
CA LEU A 214 -1.33 17.03 4.39
C LEU A 214 -0.37 18.07 5.00
N LEU A 215 0.55 18.63 4.21
CA LEU A 215 1.46 19.68 4.65
C LEU A 215 0.69 20.95 5.06
N ASP A 216 -0.26 21.38 4.24
CA ASP A 216 -1.08 22.58 4.50
C ASP A 216 -1.94 22.44 5.76
N GLU A 217 -2.34 21.21 6.09
CA GLU A 217 -3.14 20.88 7.27
C GLU A 217 -2.26 20.58 8.51
N GLY A 218 -0.93 20.73 8.41
CA GLY A 218 0.01 20.52 9.52
C GLY A 218 0.19 19.05 9.91
N LEU A 219 -0.15 18.12 9.02
CA LEU A 219 -0.07 16.67 9.20
C LEU A 219 1.15 16.04 8.51
N PHE A 220 2.04 16.87 7.96
CA PHE A 220 3.23 16.45 7.21
C PHE A 220 4.43 17.33 7.55
N HIS A 221 5.60 16.73 7.70
CA HIS A 221 6.85 17.42 8.00
C HIS A 221 7.48 17.95 6.71
N GLY A 222 7.38 19.26 6.50
CA GLY A 222 7.94 19.94 5.32
C GLY A 222 9.45 20.15 5.35
N ASP A 223 10.08 20.13 6.53
CA ASP A 223 11.51 20.40 6.73
C ASP A 223 12.42 19.20 6.45
N VAL A 224 11.85 18.06 6.06
CA VAL A 224 12.59 16.85 5.71
C VAL A 224 13.40 17.08 4.43
N MET A 225 14.71 16.84 4.49
CA MET A 225 15.60 16.83 3.33
C MET A 225 15.21 15.70 2.35
N THR A 226 15.34 15.94 1.06
CA THR A 226 14.99 14.95 0.02
C THR A 226 16.13 14.71 -0.95
N CYS A 227 15.96 13.72 -1.81
CA CYS A 227 16.90 13.35 -2.86
C CYS A 227 17.08 14.42 -3.96
N THR A 228 16.28 15.48 -3.96
CA THR A 228 16.51 16.66 -4.82
C THR A 228 17.61 17.58 -4.29
N GLY A 229 18.00 17.43 -3.01
CA GLY A 229 18.83 18.38 -2.28
C GLY A 229 18.06 19.57 -1.70
N LYS A 230 16.72 19.54 -1.81
CA LYS A 230 15.80 20.51 -1.20
C LYS A 230 14.95 19.82 -0.13
N THR A 231 14.33 20.63 0.72
CA THR A 231 13.31 20.17 1.65
C THR A 231 12.03 19.76 0.93
N MET A 232 11.21 18.95 1.58
CA MET A 232 9.91 18.53 1.06
C MET A 232 8.98 19.74 0.79
N ALA A 233 8.98 20.74 1.66
CA ALA A 233 8.19 21.95 1.48
C ALA A 233 8.62 22.76 0.24
N GLU A 234 9.92 22.93 0.02
CA GLU A 234 10.45 23.61 -1.18
C GLU A 234 10.06 22.86 -2.46
N ASN A 235 10.22 21.53 -2.47
CA ASN A 235 9.83 20.71 -3.61
C ASN A 235 8.33 20.85 -3.95
N LEU A 236 7.47 20.81 -2.93
CA LEU A 236 6.02 20.92 -3.12
C LEU A 236 5.60 22.32 -3.54
N ALA A 237 6.30 23.36 -3.07
CA ALA A 237 6.09 24.74 -3.53
C ALA A 237 6.48 24.90 -5.00
N ASP A 238 7.64 24.35 -5.41
CA ASP A 238 8.12 24.41 -6.79
C ASP A 238 7.20 23.63 -7.76
N LEU A 239 6.72 22.46 -7.34
CA LEU A 239 5.81 21.65 -8.16
C LEU A 239 4.41 22.26 -8.26
N ASN A 240 3.99 22.99 -7.22
CA ASN A 240 2.66 23.62 -7.11
C ASN A 240 1.51 22.66 -7.51
N PRO A 241 1.39 21.49 -6.85
CA PRO A 241 0.35 20.52 -7.19
C PRO A 241 -1.04 21.13 -6.94
N PRO A 242 -2.06 20.73 -7.73
CA PRO A 242 -3.41 21.20 -7.52
C PRO A 242 -3.97 20.74 -6.17
N THR A 243 -5.06 21.37 -5.75
CA THR A 243 -5.82 20.93 -4.58
C THR A 243 -6.54 19.60 -4.84
N PRO A 244 -6.89 18.82 -3.80
CA PRO A 244 -7.72 17.62 -3.96
C PRO A 244 -8.98 17.88 -4.80
N ASP A 245 -9.29 16.93 -5.69
CA ASP A 245 -10.42 17.00 -6.63
C ASP A 245 -11.78 16.69 -5.97
N ASN A 246 -11.76 16.21 -4.71
CA ASN A 246 -12.91 15.79 -3.91
C ASN A 246 -13.64 14.54 -4.44
N ASP A 247 -13.05 13.83 -5.40
CA ASP A 247 -13.57 12.56 -5.90
C ASP A 247 -12.53 11.44 -5.73
N VAL A 248 -11.37 11.54 -6.39
CA VAL A 248 -10.25 10.60 -6.22
C VAL A 248 -9.56 10.83 -4.88
N ILE A 249 -9.23 12.09 -4.56
CA ILE A 249 -8.67 12.51 -3.30
C ILE A 249 -9.63 13.50 -2.63
N ARG A 250 -10.06 13.18 -1.43
CA ARG A 250 -10.88 14.05 -0.58
C ARG A 250 -10.01 14.96 0.28
N THR A 251 -10.63 15.99 0.86
CA THR A 251 -9.98 16.82 1.87
C THR A 251 -10.00 16.15 3.24
N VAL A 252 -9.07 16.52 4.12
CA VAL A 252 -9.05 16.06 5.52
C VAL A 252 -10.30 16.45 6.31
N ARG A 253 -11.04 17.47 5.86
CA ARG A 253 -12.28 17.95 6.49
C ARG A 253 -13.51 17.14 6.07
N ALA A 254 -13.45 16.51 4.89
CA ALA A 254 -14.48 15.63 4.38
C ALA A 254 -13.87 14.29 3.94
N PRO A 255 -13.18 13.57 4.85
CA PRO A 255 -12.45 12.36 4.49
C PRO A 255 -13.40 11.21 4.18
N ILE A 256 -12.86 10.11 3.65
CA ILE A 256 -13.62 8.86 3.46
C ILE A 256 -13.86 8.22 4.82
N HIS A 257 -12.80 8.13 5.63
CA HIS A 257 -12.89 7.73 7.03
C HIS A 257 -12.07 8.70 7.90
N ALA A 258 -12.61 9.04 9.07
CA ALA A 258 -11.94 9.94 10.02
C ALA A 258 -10.66 9.32 10.61
N GLU A 259 -10.64 8.00 10.77
CA GLU A 259 -9.45 7.24 11.17
C GLU A 259 -8.59 6.91 9.93
N GLY A 260 -7.28 6.80 10.13
CA GLY A 260 -6.34 6.34 9.12
C GLY A 260 -6.63 4.91 8.64
N GLY A 261 -6.07 4.54 7.48
CA GLY A 261 -6.39 3.28 6.82
C GLY A 261 -5.87 2.00 7.50
N ILE A 262 -4.94 2.10 8.47
CA ILE A 262 -4.29 0.96 9.12
C ILE A 262 -4.29 1.14 10.64
N ASN A 263 -4.69 0.09 11.37
CA ASN A 263 -4.65 0.06 12.83
C ASN A 263 -3.74 -1.07 13.32
N ILE A 264 -3.05 -0.79 14.42
CA ILE A 264 -2.36 -1.80 15.22
C ILE A 264 -3.28 -2.27 16.34
N LEU A 265 -3.58 -3.56 16.37
CA LEU A 265 -4.37 -4.21 17.40
C LEU A 265 -3.45 -4.83 18.45
N SER A 266 -3.93 -4.90 19.69
CA SER A 266 -3.27 -5.64 20.77
C SER A 266 -4.32 -6.36 21.62
N GLY A 267 -3.90 -7.39 22.35
CA GLY A 267 -4.79 -8.16 23.20
C GLY A 267 -4.18 -9.50 23.58
N SER A 268 -4.95 -10.34 24.27
CA SER A 268 -4.50 -11.67 24.72
C SER A 268 -4.04 -12.58 23.57
N LEU A 269 -4.66 -12.46 22.39
CA LEU A 269 -4.29 -13.24 21.20
C LEU A 269 -3.07 -12.68 20.45
N ALA A 270 -2.85 -11.36 20.52
CA ALA A 270 -1.76 -10.67 19.84
C ALA A 270 -1.00 -9.75 20.84
N PRO A 271 -0.30 -10.33 21.83
CA PRO A 271 0.34 -9.55 22.89
C PRO A 271 1.47 -8.65 22.38
N ASN A 272 2.09 -9.00 21.24
CA ASN A 272 3.14 -8.21 20.59
C ASN A 272 2.62 -7.37 19.42
N GLY A 273 1.30 -7.24 19.29
CA GLY A 273 0.65 -6.48 18.23
C GLY A 273 0.25 -7.32 17.02
N ALA A 274 -0.80 -6.87 16.33
CA ALA A 274 -1.25 -7.33 15.02
C ALA A 274 -1.63 -6.12 14.16
N VAL A 275 -1.68 -6.30 12.84
CA VAL A 275 -1.99 -5.21 11.90
C VAL A 275 -3.28 -5.53 11.18
N VAL A 276 -4.19 -4.57 11.08
CA VAL A 276 -5.42 -4.69 10.29
C VAL A 276 -5.61 -3.45 9.43
N LYS A 277 -6.07 -3.65 8.19
CA LYS A 277 -6.55 -2.56 7.35
C LYS A 277 -7.99 -2.24 7.73
N VAL A 278 -8.24 -1.01 8.16
CA VAL A 278 -9.61 -0.54 8.50
C VAL A 278 -10.23 0.30 7.40
N ALA A 279 -9.43 0.77 6.43
CA ALA A 279 -9.94 1.40 5.22
C ALA A 279 -10.84 0.41 4.44
N GLY A 280 -12.10 0.79 4.25
CA GLY A 280 -13.12 -0.03 3.59
C GLY A 280 -13.99 -0.89 4.52
N LEU A 281 -13.74 -0.89 5.84
CA LEU A 281 -14.65 -1.52 6.81
C LEU A 281 -15.80 -0.56 7.18
N SER A 282 -17.01 -1.09 7.23
CA SER A 282 -18.17 -0.38 7.80
C SER A 282 -18.03 -0.22 9.32
N HIS A 283 -18.85 0.65 9.93
CA HIS A 283 -18.85 0.82 11.39
C HIS A 283 -19.12 -0.50 12.11
N ASP A 284 -20.09 -1.28 11.62
CA ASP A 284 -20.48 -2.57 12.21
C ASP A 284 -19.37 -3.62 12.04
N GLN A 285 -18.55 -3.53 10.99
CA GLN A 285 -17.42 -4.44 10.75
C GLN A 285 -16.19 -4.15 11.62
N LYS A 286 -16.15 -3.01 12.33
CA LYS A 286 -15.03 -2.68 13.24
C LYS A 286 -15.09 -3.47 14.55
N SER A 287 -16.24 -4.07 14.88
CA SER A 287 -16.41 -4.93 16.04
C SER A 287 -16.96 -6.27 15.58
N PHE A 288 -16.22 -7.35 15.83
CA PHE A 288 -16.64 -8.69 15.43
C PHE A 288 -16.42 -9.66 16.59
N GLU A 289 -17.47 -10.44 16.90
CA GLU A 289 -17.42 -11.56 17.82
C GLU A 289 -17.94 -12.79 17.11
N GLY A 290 -17.24 -13.91 17.25
CA GLY A 290 -17.57 -15.13 16.53
C GLY A 290 -16.85 -16.35 17.06
N THR A 291 -17.27 -17.52 16.59
CA THR A 291 -16.65 -18.79 16.99
C THR A 291 -15.40 -19.03 16.18
N ALA A 292 -14.28 -19.33 16.86
CA ALA A 292 -13.02 -19.62 16.20
C ALA A 292 -13.08 -20.96 15.47
N ARG A 293 -12.72 -20.95 14.19
CA ARG A 293 -12.41 -22.16 13.40
C ARG A 293 -10.95 -22.12 13.01
N VAL A 294 -10.17 -23.03 13.57
CA VAL A 294 -8.71 -23.01 13.49
C VAL A 294 -8.20 -23.94 12.40
N PHE A 295 -7.24 -23.45 11.63
CA PHE A 295 -6.57 -24.17 10.55
C PHE A 295 -5.05 -24.07 10.73
N ASP A 296 -4.38 -25.19 10.52
CA ASP A 296 -2.92 -25.28 10.48
C ASP A 296 -2.51 -25.14 9.01
N GLY A 297 -2.13 -23.92 8.62
CA GLY A 297 -1.82 -23.55 7.25
C GLY A 297 -3.02 -23.19 6.36
N GLU A 298 -2.72 -22.57 5.22
CA GLU A 298 -3.69 -22.05 4.23
C GLU A 298 -4.56 -23.12 3.58
N ASP A 299 -3.99 -24.27 3.21
CA ASP A 299 -4.66 -25.25 2.34
C ASP A 299 -5.98 -25.78 2.94
N GLY A 300 -5.98 -26.04 4.26
CA GLY A 300 -7.18 -26.52 4.97
C GLY A 300 -8.29 -25.46 5.05
N ALA A 301 -7.92 -24.19 5.22
CA ALA A 301 -8.87 -23.10 5.21
C ALA A 301 -9.47 -22.90 3.80
N MET A 302 -8.62 -22.96 2.77
CA MET A 302 -9.03 -22.86 1.37
C MET A 302 -10.01 -23.98 0.99
N ALA A 303 -9.69 -25.23 1.35
CA ALA A 303 -10.58 -26.36 1.10
C ALA A 303 -11.96 -26.17 1.76
N ALA A 304 -12.01 -25.71 3.01
CA ALA A 304 -13.26 -25.45 3.72
C ALA A 304 -14.09 -24.32 3.09
N ILE A 305 -13.44 -23.27 2.58
CA ILE A 305 -14.12 -22.17 1.86
C ILE A 305 -14.71 -22.68 0.54
N MET A 306 -13.91 -23.40 -0.26
CA MET A 306 -14.37 -23.94 -1.55
C MET A 306 -15.48 -24.99 -1.41
N ALA A 307 -15.50 -25.74 -0.30
CA ALA A 307 -16.58 -26.67 0.02
C ALA A 307 -17.88 -26.00 0.49
N GLY A 308 -17.85 -24.69 0.78
CA GLY A 308 -19.00 -23.97 1.35
C GLY A 308 -19.23 -24.25 2.85
N ASP A 309 -18.23 -24.79 3.55
CA ASP A 309 -18.35 -25.22 4.94
C ASP A 309 -18.25 -24.06 5.95
N ILE A 310 -18.01 -22.82 5.50
CA ILE A 310 -17.84 -21.66 6.38
C ILE A 310 -19.19 -20.99 6.65
N ALA A 311 -19.61 -21.04 7.91
CA ALA A 311 -20.84 -20.41 8.39
C ALA A 311 -20.63 -18.91 8.72
N PRO A 312 -21.67 -18.06 8.60
CA PRO A 312 -21.64 -16.69 9.13
C PRO A 312 -21.24 -16.66 10.61
N GLY A 313 -20.55 -15.60 11.04
CA GLY A 313 -20.09 -15.45 12.42
C GLY A 313 -18.85 -16.28 12.76
N THR A 314 -18.17 -16.86 11.76
CA THR A 314 -16.93 -17.62 11.97
C THR A 314 -15.73 -16.67 12.02
N VAL A 315 -14.85 -16.89 13.01
CA VAL A 315 -13.49 -16.31 13.03
C VAL A 315 -12.52 -17.39 12.51
N LEU A 316 -12.10 -17.26 11.27
CA LEU A 316 -11.10 -18.16 10.68
C LEU A 316 -9.73 -17.81 11.26
N VAL A 317 -9.10 -18.75 11.95
CA VAL A 317 -7.75 -18.59 12.51
C VAL A 317 -6.79 -19.48 11.73
N ILE A 318 -5.92 -18.89 10.91
CA ILE A 318 -4.95 -19.60 10.09
C ILE A 318 -3.57 -19.39 10.69
N ARG A 319 -3.04 -20.41 11.36
CA ARG A 319 -1.76 -20.32 12.07
C ARG A 319 -0.67 -21.12 11.37
N TYR A 320 0.58 -20.89 11.79
CA TYR A 320 1.79 -21.45 11.19
C TYR A 320 2.10 -20.89 9.80
N GLU A 321 1.67 -19.66 9.51
CA GLU A 321 1.97 -18.96 8.25
C GLU A 321 2.96 -17.81 8.45
N GLY A 322 3.41 -17.56 9.68
CA GLY A 322 4.37 -16.51 9.99
C GLY A 322 5.79 -16.75 9.44
N PRO A 323 6.74 -15.84 9.70
CA PRO A 323 8.09 -15.87 9.10
C PRO A 323 8.83 -17.21 9.24
N LYS A 324 8.64 -17.90 10.37
CA LYS A 324 9.27 -19.20 10.66
C LYS A 324 8.35 -20.39 10.39
N GLY A 325 7.05 -20.24 10.69
CA GLY A 325 6.08 -21.33 10.59
C GLY A 325 5.77 -21.71 9.15
N GLY A 326 5.59 -20.70 8.29
CA GLY A 326 5.18 -20.88 6.89
C GLY A 326 6.13 -21.72 6.06
N PRO A 327 7.42 -21.34 5.88
CA PRO A 327 8.15 -20.12 6.25
C PRO A 327 7.91 -18.92 5.30
N GLY A 328 8.54 -17.78 5.59
CA GLY A 328 8.57 -16.62 4.67
C GLY A 328 7.39 -15.66 4.80
N MET A 329 6.47 -15.89 5.76
CA MET A 329 5.33 -15.02 6.04
C MET A 329 4.47 -14.80 4.79
N ARG A 330 3.81 -15.86 4.30
CA ARG A 330 3.09 -15.85 3.01
C ARG A 330 1.95 -14.84 3.01
N GLU A 331 1.63 -14.33 1.82
CA GLU A 331 0.52 -13.40 1.58
C GLU A 331 -0.65 -14.17 0.98
N MET A 332 -1.67 -14.44 1.79
CA MET A 332 -2.77 -15.36 1.46
C MET A 332 -3.93 -14.64 0.74
N LEU A 333 -3.60 -13.96 -0.35
CA LEU A 333 -4.58 -13.18 -1.13
C LEU A 333 -5.69 -14.08 -1.72
N ALA A 334 -5.37 -15.32 -2.06
CA ALA A 334 -6.33 -16.29 -2.60
C ALA A 334 -7.48 -16.57 -1.62
N ILE A 335 -7.18 -16.80 -0.33
CA ILE A 335 -8.20 -17.04 0.69
C ILE A 335 -9.15 -15.86 0.82
N THR A 336 -8.62 -14.64 0.91
CA THR A 336 -9.46 -13.44 1.11
C THR A 336 -10.38 -13.19 -0.10
N GLY A 337 -9.85 -13.33 -1.32
CA GLY A 337 -10.64 -13.24 -2.55
C GLY A 337 -11.72 -14.33 -2.64
N ALA A 338 -11.37 -15.57 -2.31
CA ALA A 338 -12.30 -16.68 -2.29
C ALA A 338 -13.41 -16.53 -1.25
N LEU A 339 -13.08 -16.08 -0.03
CA LEU A 339 -14.06 -15.83 1.03
C LEU A 339 -15.05 -14.73 0.60
N LYS A 340 -14.55 -13.66 -0.05
CA LYS A 340 -15.39 -12.60 -0.61
C LYS A 340 -16.27 -13.12 -1.75
N GLY A 341 -15.71 -13.89 -2.68
CA GLY A 341 -16.43 -14.51 -3.80
C GLY A 341 -17.51 -15.50 -3.36
N ALA A 342 -17.29 -16.19 -2.23
CA ALA A 342 -18.28 -17.04 -1.56
C ALA A 342 -19.36 -16.24 -0.78
N GLY A 343 -19.34 -14.91 -0.82
CA GLY A 343 -20.31 -14.06 -0.14
C GLY A 343 -20.07 -13.90 1.37
N ARG A 344 -18.90 -14.33 1.87
CA ARG A 344 -18.53 -14.31 3.31
C ARG A 344 -17.63 -13.15 3.72
N GLY A 345 -17.43 -12.18 2.82
CA GLY A 345 -16.53 -11.04 3.05
C GLY A 345 -17.00 -10.05 4.12
N ALA A 346 -18.28 -10.10 4.51
CA ALA A 346 -18.86 -9.16 5.48
C ALA A 346 -19.32 -9.82 6.79
N ASP A 347 -19.47 -11.14 6.83
CA ASP A 347 -20.05 -11.88 7.96
C ASP A 347 -19.05 -12.82 8.65
N CYS A 348 -17.79 -12.85 8.22
CA CYS A 348 -16.70 -13.63 8.81
C CYS A 348 -15.47 -12.74 9.07
N ALA A 349 -14.63 -13.17 10.02
CA ALA A 349 -13.33 -12.55 10.28
C ALA A 349 -12.19 -13.53 9.97
N LEU A 350 -11.02 -13.01 9.59
CA LEU A 350 -9.82 -13.79 9.33
C LEU A 350 -8.67 -13.26 10.18
N ILE A 351 -7.99 -14.16 10.89
CA ILE A 351 -6.83 -13.88 11.73
C ILE A 351 -5.71 -14.83 11.32
N THR A 352 -4.50 -14.31 11.17
CA THR A 352 -3.32 -15.12 10.85
C THR A 352 -2.05 -14.54 11.46
N ASP A 353 -1.03 -15.39 11.65
CA ASP A 353 0.35 -15.00 11.90
C ASP A 353 1.15 -14.73 10.61
N GLY A 354 0.56 -14.99 9.43
CA GLY A 354 1.03 -14.64 8.09
C GLY A 354 0.65 -13.22 7.65
N ARG A 355 0.41 -13.03 6.33
CA ARG A 355 0.01 -11.76 5.71
C ARG A 355 -1.19 -11.94 4.78
#